data_AF-A0A1Z4GR19-F1
#
_entry.id   AF-A0A1Z4GR19-F1
#
_cell.length_a   1.000
_cell.length_b   1.000
_cell.length_c   1.000
_cell.angle_alpha   90.00
_cell.angle_beta   90.00
_cell.angle_gamma   90.00
#
_symmetry.space_group_name_H-M   'P 1'
#
loop_
_entity.id
_entity.type
_entity.pdbx_description
1 polymer ?
#
loop_
_entity_poly.entity_id
_entity_poly.type
_entity_poly.pdbx_seq_one_letter_code
_entity_poly.pdbx_strand_id
1 'polypeptide(L)'
;MAHLPQQIISERIDDVVLLLEVMKKMGLPQILNQHLPRHWKQEGLDWGWVACIWLSYIISQGDHRKVRLFCLLPEPSRLASNKTRSHRGSGS
;
A
#
# COMPACT_ATOMS: atom_id res chain seq x y z
N MET A 1 -37.93 22.67 15.64
CA MET A 1 -36.83 21.76 16.02
C MET A 1 -35.82 21.75 14.88
N ALA A 2 -34.75 22.55 15.00
CA ALA A 2 -33.72 22.63 13.97
C ALA A 2 -32.85 21.38 14.03
N HIS A 3 -32.80 20.62 12.93
CA HIS A 3 -31.86 19.52 12.77
C HIS A 3 -30.50 20.16 12.46
N LEU A 4 -29.59 20.14 13.43
CA LEU A 4 -28.19 20.49 13.15
C LEU A 4 -27.65 19.41 12.20
N PRO A 5 -27.08 19.78 11.04
CA PRO A 5 -26.42 18.80 10.19
C PRO A 5 -25.26 18.21 10.99
N GLN A 6 -25.31 16.90 11.23
CA GLN A 6 -24.23 16.20 11.90
C GLN A 6 -23.06 16.12 10.92
N GLN A 7 -22.09 17.01 11.10
CA GLN A 7 -20.92 17.13 10.25
C GLN A 7 -19.98 15.94 10.53
N ILE A 8 -20.09 14.90 9.69
CA ILE A 8 -19.22 13.73 9.76
C ILE A 8 -17.89 14.10 9.08
N ILE A 9 -16.85 14.32 9.87
CA ILE A 9 -15.49 14.57 9.39
C ILE A 9 -14.80 13.22 9.28
N SER A 10 -14.62 12.71 8.06
CA SER A 10 -13.83 11.50 7.81
C SER A 10 -12.38 11.87 7.55
N GLU A 11 -11.52 11.75 8.56
CA GLU A 11 -10.07 11.84 8.40
C GLU A 11 -9.53 10.50 7.87
N ARG A 12 -8.63 10.54 6.89
CA ARG A 12 -7.94 9.33 6.43
C ARG A 12 -6.87 8.97 7.45
N ILE A 13 -7.10 7.88 8.16
CA ILE A 13 -6.09 7.23 9.00
C ILE A 13 -5.21 6.37 8.08
N ASP A 14 -3.89 6.52 8.19
CA ASP A 14 -2.91 5.76 7.40
C ASP A 14 -2.96 4.25 7.71
N ASP A 15 -2.68 3.42 6.71
CA ASP A 15 -2.74 1.94 6.79
C ASP A 15 -1.82 1.36 7.88
N VAL A 16 -0.73 2.06 8.21
CA VAL A 16 0.21 1.73 9.28
C VAL A 16 -0.47 1.69 10.64
N VAL A 17 -1.31 2.68 10.95
CA VAL A 17 -2.03 2.75 12.24
C VAL A 17 -3.04 1.62 12.35
N LEU A 18 -3.74 1.32 11.26
CA LEU A 18 -4.68 0.21 11.20
C LEU A 18 -3.99 -1.15 11.40
N LEU A 19 -2.87 -1.37 10.72
CA LEU A 19 -2.06 -2.59 10.84
C LEU A 19 -1.49 -2.76 12.25
N LEU A 20 -1.01 -1.68 12.87
CA LEU A 20 -0.51 -1.70 14.24
C LEU A 20 -1.60 -2.09 15.24
N GLU A 21 -2.81 -1.53 15.12
CA GLU A 21 -3.93 -1.89 16.00
C GLU A 21 -4.37 -3.35 15.83
N VAL A 22 -4.33 -3.88 14.61
CA VAL A 22 -4.59 -5.31 14.36
C VAL A 22 -3.54 -6.18 15.04
N MET A 23 -2.25 -5.85 14.89
CA MET A 23 -1.15 -6.58 15.55
C MET A 23 -1.24 -6.49 17.08
N LYS A 24 -1.65 -5.34 17.61
CA LYS A 24 -1.89 -5.14 19.05
C LYS A 24 -3.02 -6.03 19.56
N LYS A 25 -4.15 -6.09 18.84
CA LYS A 25 -5.30 -6.96 19.19
C LYS A 25 -4.95 -8.45 19.16
N MET A 26 -4.02 -8.85 18.29
CA MET A 26 -3.53 -10.23 18.21
C MET A 26 -2.48 -10.57 19.29
N GLY A 27 -2.05 -9.61 20.10
CA GLY A 27 -0.97 -9.83 21.08
C GLY A 27 0.40 -10.09 20.43
N LEU A 28 0.57 -9.71 19.16
CA LEU A 28 1.79 -9.96 18.39
C LEU A 28 3.03 -9.32 19.02
N PRO A 29 2.98 -8.07 19.56
CA PRO A 29 4.14 -7.48 20.24
C PRO A 29 4.65 -8.33 21.41
N GLN A 30 3.74 -8.93 22.18
CA GLN A 30 4.08 -9.75 23.35
C GLN A 30 4.70 -11.08 22.94
N ILE A 31 4.16 -11.71 21.91
CA ILE A 31 4.70 -12.95 21.33
C ILE A 31 6.11 -12.69 20.77
N LEU A 32 6.28 -11.61 20.01
CA LEU A 32 7.59 -11.22 19.48
C LEU A 32 8.59 -10.93 20.59
N ASN A 33 8.17 -10.25 21.67
CA ASN A 33 9.04 -9.97 22.80
C ASN A 33 9.48 -11.24 23.55
N GLN A 34 8.69 -12.33 23.51
CA GLN A 34 9.06 -13.62 24.10
C GLN A 34 10.06 -14.40 23.24
N HIS A 35 9.96 -14.29 21.91
CA HIS A 35 10.84 -14.97 20.97
C HIS A 35 12.13 -14.20 20.67
N LEU A 36 12.15 -12.89 20.89
CA LEU A 36 13.34 -12.05 20.75
C LEU A 36 14.06 -11.98 22.10
N PRO A 37 15.22 -12.65 22.27
CA PRO A 37 15.90 -12.72 23.55
C PRO A 37 16.29 -11.32 24.04
N ARG A 38 15.82 -10.98 25.24
CA ARG A 38 16.06 -9.69 25.90
C ARG A 38 17.51 -9.66 26.40
N HIS A 39 18.43 -9.05 25.64
CA HIS A 39 19.83 -8.93 26.09
C HIS A 39 20.08 -7.69 26.96
N TRP A 40 20.32 -7.99 28.24
CA TRP A 40 21.20 -7.35 29.23
C TRP A 40 20.89 -5.95 29.81
N LYS A 41 20.21 -4.99 29.17
CA LYS A 41 20.10 -3.64 29.80
C LYS A 41 18.99 -2.68 29.31
N GLN A 42 17.83 -3.19 28.90
CA GLN A 42 16.82 -2.35 28.23
C GLN A 42 15.74 -1.80 29.18
N GLU A 43 16.01 -0.61 29.71
CA GLU A 43 15.00 0.35 30.18
C GLU A 43 14.60 1.23 28.97
N GLY A 44 13.42 1.02 28.39
CA GLY A 44 12.95 1.92 27.32
C GLY A 44 11.82 1.38 26.45
N LEU A 45 12.13 0.46 25.53
CA LEU A 45 11.19 0.04 24.49
C LEU A 45 11.32 -1.46 24.19
N ASP A 46 10.22 -2.21 24.31
CA ASP A 46 10.21 -3.65 24.01
C ASP A 46 10.46 -3.89 22.51
N TRP A 47 11.38 -4.81 22.19
CA TRP A 47 11.71 -5.17 20.79
C TRP A 47 10.50 -5.66 20.00
N GLY A 48 9.53 -6.25 20.68
CA GLY A 48 8.27 -6.67 20.06
C GLY A 48 7.50 -5.50 19.43
N TRP A 49 7.49 -4.33 20.08
CA TRP A 49 6.87 -3.12 19.53
C TRP A 49 7.64 -2.57 18.34
N VAL A 50 8.97 -2.54 18.43
CA VAL A 50 9.83 -2.13 17.32
C VAL A 50 9.58 -3.04 16.10
N ALA A 51 9.57 -4.35 16.30
CA ALA A 51 9.29 -5.32 15.24
C ALA A 51 7.89 -5.14 14.63
N CYS A 52 6.85 -4.87 15.43
CA CYS A 52 5.51 -4.58 14.91
C CYS A 52 5.46 -3.29 14.08
N ILE A 53 6.16 -2.23 14.50
CA ILE A 53 6.26 -0.98 13.73
C ILE A 53 6.95 -1.25 12.39
N TRP A 54 8.08 -1.95 12.38
CA TRP A 54 8.75 -2.35 11.15
C TRP A 54 7.86 -3.20 10.24
N LEU A 55 7.14 -4.17 10.80
CA LEU A 55 6.24 -5.03 10.03
C LEU A 55 5.09 -4.25 9.41
N SER A 56 4.46 -3.35 10.17
CA SER A 56 3.40 -2.47 9.67
C SER A 56 3.88 -1.57 8.54
N TYR A 57 5.10 -1.04 8.65
CA TYR A 57 5.72 -0.23 7.60
C TYR A 57 6.03 -1.06 6.34
N ILE A 58 6.60 -2.26 6.48
CA ILE A 58 6.90 -3.15 5.34
C ILE A 58 5.61 -3.56 4.60
N ILE A 59 4.56 -3.91 5.34
CA ILE A 59 3.27 -4.30 4.75
C ILE A 59 2.59 -3.10 4.07
N SER A 60 2.60 -1.93 4.70
CA SER A 60 2.04 -0.71 4.12
C SER A 60 2.79 -0.29 2.84
N GLN A 61 4.12 -0.28 2.85
CA GLN A 61 4.92 0.04 1.65
C GLN A 61 4.81 -1.03 0.55
N GLY A 62 4.66 -2.31 0.94
CA GLY A 62 4.48 -3.43 0.02
C GLY A 62 3.11 -3.50 -0.66
N ASP A 63 2.08 -2.87 -0.08
CA ASP A 63 0.72 -2.83 -0.64
C ASP A 63 0.57 -1.81 -1.80
N HIS A 64 1.65 -1.10 -2.16
CA HIS A 64 1.59 -0.08 -3.20
C HIS A 64 2.08 -0.59 -4.56
N ARG A 65 1.08 -0.90 -5.41
CA ARG A 65 1.08 -0.97 -6.89
C ARG A 65 1.18 -2.39 -7.48
N LYS A 66 0.04 -3.10 -7.51
CA LYS A 66 -0.30 -3.90 -8.70
C LYS A 66 -0.34 -2.93 -9.88
N VAL A 67 0.74 -2.86 -10.68
CA VAL A 67 0.67 -2.25 -12.01
C VAL A 67 -0.42 -3.02 -12.75
N ARG A 68 -1.56 -2.38 -13.00
CA ARG A 68 -2.54 -2.91 -13.96
C ARG A 68 -1.84 -2.96 -15.30
N LEU A 69 -1.38 -4.16 -15.68
CA LEU A 69 -0.87 -4.49 -17.00
C LEU A 69 -1.83 -4.09 -18.13
N PHE A 70 -3.10 -3.86 -17.80
CA PHE A 70 -4.12 -3.33 -18.69
C PHE A 70 -3.73 -2.01 -19.39
N CYS A 71 -2.87 -1.17 -18.80
CA CYS A 71 -2.43 0.08 -19.46
C CYS A 71 -1.30 -0.12 -20.49
N LEU A 72 -0.71 -1.32 -20.57
CA LEU A 72 0.38 -1.64 -21.51
C LEU A 72 -0.11 -2.36 -22.78
N LEU A 73 -1.41 -2.65 -22.90
CA LEU A 73 -1.96 -3.14 -24.16
C LEU A 73 -2.24 -1.95 -25.08
N PRO A 74 -1.56 -1.83 -26.23
CA PRO A 74 -1.94 -0.83 -27.21
C PRO A 74 -3.37 -1.09 -27.68
N GLU A 75 -4.19 -0.06 -27.64
CA GLU A 75 -5.55 -0.05 -28.18
C GLU A 75 -5.56 -0.66 -29.61
N PRO A 76 -6.36 -1.70 -29.89
CA PRO A 76 -6.37 -2.36 -31.21
C PRO A 76 -6.77 -1.40 -32.35
N SER A 77 -7.38 -0.25 -32.03
CA SER A 77 -7.73 0.80 -32.98
C SER A 77 -6.53 1.54 -33.59
N ARG A 78 -5.35 1.53 -32.94
CA ARG A 78 -4.13 2.18 -33.48
C ARG A 78 -3.40 1.37 -34.55
N LEU A 79 -3.60 0.05 -34.60
CA LEU A 79 -2.91 -0.83 -35.55
C LEU A 79 -3.55 -0.81 -36.95
N ALA A 80 -4.83 -0.43 -37.07
CA ALA A 80 -5.52 -0.38 -38.36
C ALA A 80 -5.17 0.87 -39.20
N SER A 81 -4.79 1.98 -38.57
CA SER A 81 -4.59 3.27 -39.27
C SER A 81 -3.24 3.37 -40.00
N ASN A 82 -2.21 2.62 -39.57
CA ASN A 82 -0.85 2.79 -40.09
C ASN A 82 -0.52 1.89 -41.31
N LYS A 83 -1.46 1.06 -41.78
CA LYS A 83 -1.23 0.17 -42.95
C LYS A 83 -1.61 0.80 -44.30
N THR A 84 -2.26 1.97 -44.33
CA THR A 84 -2.77 2.57 -45.57
C THR A 84 -1.90 3.70 -46.14
N ARG A 85 -0.79 4.08 -45.50
CA ARG A 85 0.05 5.23 -45.92
C ARG A 85 1.38 4.87 -46.58
N SER A 86 1.63 3.61 -46.94
CA SER A 86 2.93 3.17 -47.52
C SER A 86 2.94 2.87 -49.02
N HIS A 87 1.82 3.04 -49.75
CA HIS A 87 1.77 2.85 -51.21
C HIS A 87 1.22 4.10 -51.92
N ARG A 88 1.95 5.21 -51.85
CA ARG A 88 1.81 6.31 -52.82
C ARG A 88 3.06 7.19 -52.78
N GLY A 89 4.06 6.89 -53.61
CA GLY A 89 5.26 7.72 -53.75
C GLY A 89 6.50 7.00 -54.26
N SER A 90 6.51 6.54 -55.51
CA SER A 90 7.70 6.54 -56.37
C SER A 90 7.26 6.22 -57.79
N GLY A 91 7.18 7.26 -58.60
CA GLY A 91 6.75 7.21 -59.98
C GLY A 91 6.97 8.57 -60.60
N SER A 92 8.24 8.87 -60.91
CA SER A 92 8.74 9.80 -61.94
C SER A 92 10.25 9.64 -62.00
#